data_AF-A0A3D4QD39-F1
#
_entry.id   AF-A0A3D4QD39-F1
#
_cell.length_a   1.000
_cell.length_b   1.000
_cell.length_c   1.000
_cell.angle_alpha   90.00
_cell.angle_beta   90.00
_cell.angle_gamma   90.00
#
_symmetry.space_group_name_H-M   'P 1'
#
loop_
_entity.id
_entity.type
_entity.pdbx_description
1 polymer ?
#
loop_
_entity_poly.entity_id
_entity_poly.type
_entity_poly.pdbx_seq_one_letter_code
_entity_poly.pdbx_strand_id
1 'polypeptide(L)'
;TIAQSVELEMDLRFEAAAAAEMADNFDGDDTFVIPAVDWARTGSRVLTTERIDGFPINDVAGITQAGIDPKTVVENAARAFFNQVFRDGFFHADLHPGNLFVMDGGAIGAVDFGIMGRVDKKTRRNLGEMLLGFLTRDYRRAAEVHFEAGWVPRDKSVDAFTQACRSIAEPILDKPQHEISIGRLLGQLFQVTETFAMETQPQLLLLQKTMLTAEGVSRKLYPDTNMWVLARPLIEDWMRANLGPEAKIMDTFQGLAEAAERLPRVMEDLEIGARRLAEGRLTLDPETVRLLRDGEDKPRTPVLLWIIVAILAVIFTYNLMN
;
A
#
# COMPACT_ATOMS: atom_id res chain seq x y z
N THR A 1 -7.34 -20.98 -14.63
CA THR A 1 -7.06 -22.29 -13.98
C THR A 1 -5.65 -22.30 -13.42
N ILE A 2 -5.29 -23.23 -12.52
CA ILE A 2 -3.90 -23.36 -12.02
C ILE A 2 -2.89 -23.45 -13.17
N ALA A 3 -3.25 -24.17 -14.25
CA ALA A 3 -2.43 -24.28 -15.45
C ALA A 3 -2.10 -22.92 -16.10
N GLN A 4 -3.07 -22.01 -16.19
CA GLN A 4 -2.83 -20.66 -16.72
C GLN A 4 -1.98 -19.80 -15.77
N SER A 5 -2.12 -19.97 -14.45
CA SER A 5 -1.26 -19.29 -13.47
C SER A 5 0.20 -19.74 -13.62
N VAL A 6 0.41 -21.04 -13.75
CA VAL A 6 1.76 -21.63 -13.92
C VAL A 6 2.38 -21.23 -15.26
N GLU A 7 1.61 -21.17 -16.34
CA GLU A 7 2.12 -20.68 -17.64
C GLU A 7 2.54 -19.22 -17.59
N LEU A 8 1.81 -18.36 -16.86
CA LEU A 8 2.20 -16.97 -16.62
C LEU A 8 3.43 -16.86 -15.72
N GLU A 9 3.50 -17.65 -14.65
CA GLU A 9 4.66 -17.71 -13.75
C GLU A 9 5.93 -18.21 -14.45
N MET A 10 5.80 -19.05 -15.48
CA MET A 10 6.93 -19.58 -16.24
C MET A 10 7.41 -18.69 -17.39
N ASP A 11 6.71 -17.61 -17.71
CA ASP A 11 7.08 -16.71 -18.80
C ASP A 11 7.96 -15.57 -18.28
N LEU A 12 9.28 -15.74 -18.46
CA LEU A 12 10.30 -14.82 -17.94
C LEU A 12 10.23 -13.41 -18.53
N ARG A 13 9.39 -13.16 -19.54
CA ARG A 13 9.11 -11.80 -20.01
C ARG A 13 8.36 -10.97 -18.97
N PHE A 14 7.54 -11.59 -18.13
CA PHE A 14 6.87 -10.89 -17.04
C PHE A 14 7.85 -10.49 -15.94
N GLU A 15 8.79 -11.37 -15.60
CA GLU A 15 9.89 -11.04 -14.67
C GLU A 15 10.76 -9.91 -15.24
N ALA A 16 11.09 -9.95 -16.53
CA ALA A 16 11.81 -8.89 -17.21
C ALA A 16 11.07 -7.53 -17.14
N ALA A 17 9.75 -7.54 -17.35
CA ALA A 17 8.92 -6.34 -17.25
C ALA A 17 8.86 -5.81 -15.82
N ALA A 18 8.75 -6.71 -14.83
CA ALA A 18 8.80 -6.35 -13.42
C ALA A 18 10.16 -5.72 -13.03
N ALA A 19 11.27 -6.28 -13.49
CA ALA A 19 12.60 -5.72 -13.28
C ALA A 19 12.70 -4.31 -13.90
N ALA A 20 12.25 -4.14 -15.14
CA ALA A 20 12.28 -2.84 -15.81
C ALA A 20 11.42 -1.78 -15.12
N GLU A 21 10.21 -2.13 -14.69
CA GLU A 21 9.36 -1.21 -13.91
C GLU A 21 10.01 -0.84 -12.57
N MET A 22 10.65 -1.80 -11.90
CA MET A 22 11.39 -1.52 -10.67
C MET A 22 12.59 -0.59 -10.94
N ALA A 23 13.30 -0.78 -12.05
CA ALA A 23 14.39 0.09 -12.46
C ALA A 23 13.89 1.53 -12.72
N ASP A 24 12.76 1.69 -13.41
CA ASP A 24 12.14 3.01 -13.64
C ASP A 24 11.78 3.71 -12.33
N ASN A 25 11.27 2.97 -11.34
CA ASN A 25 10.94 3.52 -10.01
C ASN A 25 12.18 3.99 -9.22
N PHE A 26 13.34 3.38 -9.49
CA PHE A 26 14.61 3.71 -8.83
C PHE A 26 15.52 4.59 -9.68
N ASP A 27 15.02 5.19 -10.77
CA ASP A 27 15.79 6.15 -11.55
C ASP A 27 16.23 7.34 -10.67
N GLY A 28 17.55 7.53 -10.57
CA GLY A 28 18.18 8.52 -9.70
C GLY A 28 18.27 8.16 -8.21
N ASP A 29 17.92 6.93 -7.81
CA ASP A 29 18.07 6.40 -6.45
C ASP A 29 19.10 5.27 -6.40
N ASP A 30 20.33 5.60 -6.04
CA ASP A 30 21.46 4.66 -6.04
C ASP A 30 21.42 3.65 -4.86
N THR A 31 20.36 3.64 -4.03
CA THR A 31 20.29 2.71 -2.88
C THR A 31 19.88 1.29 -3.26
N PHE A 32 19.22 1.12 -4.41
CA PHE A 32 18.76 -0.18 -4.91
C PHE A 32 19.09 -0.30 -6.40
N VAL A 33 19.93 -1.26 -6.73
CA VAL A 33 20.44 -1.48 -8.09
C VAL A 33 19.66 -2.62 -8.74
N ILE A 34 19.06 -2.32 -9.89
CA ILE A 34 18.38 -3.30 -10.73
C ILE A 34 19.21 -3.45 -12.01
N PRO A 35 19.62 -4.67 -12.40
CA PRO A 35 20.38 -4.86 -13.63
C PRO A 35 19.50 -4.55 -14.85
N ALA A 36 20.05 -3.83 -15.83
CA ALA A 36 19.34 -3.51 -17.05
C ALA A 36 18.94 -4.79 -17.80
N VAL A 37 17.68 -4.87 -18.25
CA VAL A 37 17.18 -6.00 -19.04
C VAL A 37 17.67 -5.88 -20.48
N ASP A 38 18.29 -6.95 -21.00
CA ASP A 38 18.54 -7.09 -22.43
C ASP A 38 17.30 -7.67 -23.11
N TRP A 39 16.46 -6.78 -23.65
CA TRP A 39 15.23 -7.14 -24.35
C TRP A 39 15.46 -7.93 -25.64
N ALA A 40 16.62 -7.79 -26.29
CA ALA A 40 16.93 -8.52 -27.51
C ALA A 40 17.28 -10.00 -27.25
N ARG A 41 17.74 -10.30 -26.03
CA ARG A 41 18.12 -11.65 -25.57
C ARG A 41 17.22 -12.21 -24.48
N THR A 42 16.06 -11.58 -24.26
CA THR A 42 15.04 -12.03 -23.30
C THR A 42 13.83 -12.58 -24.05
N GLY A 43 13.30 -13.71 -23.57
CA GLY A 43 12.13 -14.37 -24.12
C GLY A 43 11.42 -15.19 -23.04
N SER A 44 10.43 -15.99 -23.41
CA SER A 44 9.60 -16.68 -22.40
C SER A 44 10.34 -17.69 -21.54
N ARG A 45 11.53 -18.16 -21.97
CA ARG A 45 12.30 -19.21 -21.29
C ARG A 45 13.71 -18.77 -20.89
N VAL A 46 14.11 -17.54 -21.24
CA VAL A 46 15.45 -17.00 -20.94
C VAL A 46 15.29 -15.53 -20.57
N LEU A 47 15.78 -15.15 -19.40
CA LEU A 47 15.97 -13.76 -18.99
C LEU A 47 17.46 -13.41 -19.09
N THR A 48 17.78 -12.34 -19.82
CA THR A 48 19.15 -11.83 -19.91
C THR A 48 19.19 -10.43 -19.33
N THR A 49 20.06 -10.23 -18.34
CA THR A 49 20.25 -8.94 -17.66
C THR A 49 21.71 -8.54 -17.63
N GLU A 50 21.96 -7.26 -17.33
CA GLU A 50 23.28 -6.76 -16.98
C GLU A 50 23.91 -7.58 -15.86
N ARG A 51 25.22 -7.81 -15.96
CA ARG A 51 25.97 -8.48 -14.90
C ARG A 51 26.28 -7.48 -13.80
N ILE A 52 25.81 -7.75 -12.59
CA ILE A 52 26.21 -7.01 -11.39
C ILE A 52 27.35 -7.73 -10.67
N ASP A 53 28.25 -6.96 -10.09
CA ASP A 53 29.37 -7.45 -9.27
C ASP A 53 29.19 -6.90 -7.85
N GLY A 54 29.04 -7.80 -6.87
CA GLY A 54 28.83 -7.44 -5.47
C GLY A 54 29.00 -8.64 -4.54
N PHE A 55 28.97 -8.38 -3.24
CA PHE A 55 29.07 -9.42 -2.21
C PHE A 55 27.68 -9.99 -1.92
N PRO A 56 27.49 -11.31 -1.82
CA PRO A 56 26.23 -11.86 -1.31
C PRO A 56 25.84 -11.19 0.01
N ILE A 57 24.56 -10.80 0.19
CA ILE A 57 24.13 -10.03 1.37
C ILE A 57 24.36 -10.76 2.71
N ASN A 58 24.55 -12.07 2.66
CA ASN A 58 24.87 -12.91 3.82
C ASN A 58 26.37 -13.04 4.11
N ASP A 59 27.26 -12.53 3.25
CA ASP A 59 28.71 -12.53 3.42
C ASP A 59 29.20 -11.29 4.20
N VAL A 60 28.85 -11.26 5.49
CA VAL A 60 29.21 -10.15 6.38
C VAL A 60 30.73 -9.93 6.45
N ALA A 61 31.50 -11.03 6.37
CA ALA A 61 32.95 -10.98 6.41
C ALA A 61 33.52 -10.32 5.15
N GLY A 62 33.07 -10.74 3.97
CA GLY A 62 33.45 -10.14 2.69
C GLY A 62 33.08 -8.65 2.60
N ILE A 63 31.85 -8.30 3.01
CA ILE A 63 31.37 -6.90 3.06
C ILE A 63 32.26 -6.04 3.97
N THR A 64 32.55 -6.52 5.17
CA THR A 64 33.40 -5.77 6.13
C THR A 64 34.83 -5.65 5.64
N GLN A 65 35.37 -6.71 5.03
CA GLN A 65 36.73 -6.72 4.48
C GLN A 65 36.87 -5.78 3.27
N ALA A 66 35.80 -5.61 2.49
CA ALA A 66 35.71 -4.62 1.43
C ALA A 66 35.61 -3.17 1.93
N GLY A 67 35.53 -2.96 3.25
CA GLY A 67 35.43 -1.64 3.88
C GLY A 67 34.01 -1.04 3.81
N ILE A 68 33.00 -1.84 3.50
CA ILE A 68 31.60 -1.40 3.47
C ILE A 68 31.04 -1.53 4.90
N ASP A 69 30.43 -0.44 5.41
CA ASP A 69 29.80 -0.44 6.72
C ASP A 69 28.49 -1.24 6.68
N PRO A 70 28.36 -2.36 7.42
CA PRO A 70 27.13 -3.15 7.47
C PRO A 70 25.91 -2.34 7.94
N LYS A 71 26.12 -1.28 8.74
CA LYS A 71 25.03 -0.39 9.14
C LYS A 71 24.45 0.36 7.93
N THR A 72 25.30 0.92 7.07
CA THR A 72 24.87 1.61 5.85
C THR A 72 24.10 0.68 4.91
N VAL A 73 24.54 -0.58 4.79
CA VAL A 73 23.83 -1.60 4.00
C VAL A 73 22.40 -1.80 4.51
N VAL A 74 22.22 -1.95 5.82
CA VAL A 74 20.89 -2.13 6.42
C VAL A 74 20.02 -0.88 6.30
N GLU A 75 20.60 0.32 6.45
CA GLU A 75 19.90 1.58 6.24
C GLU A 75 19.43 1.77 4.79
N ASN A 76 20.28 1.43 3.81
CA ASN A 76 19.93 1.47 2.40
C ASN A 76 18.86 0.44 2.05
N ALA A 77 18.99 -0.80 2.53
CA ALA A 77 17.99 -1.85 2.33
C ALA A 77 16.61 -1.43 2.90
N ALA A 78 16.58 -0.87 4.11
CA ALA A 78 15.37 -0.39 4.74
C ALA A 78 14.72 0.76 3.94
N ARG A 79 15.52 1.71 3.46
CA ARG A 79 15.06 2.83 2.64
C ARG A 79 14.53 2.37 1.28
N ALA A 80 15.25 1.47 0.61
CA ALA A 80 14.83 0.91 -0.67
C ALA A 80 13.49 0.18 -0.52
N PHE A 81 13.37 -0.70 0.47
CA PHE A 81 12.11 -1.41 0.73
C PHE A 81 10.96 -0.46 1.10
N PHE A 82 11.25 0.58 1.89
CA PHE A 82 10.27 1.61 2.20
C PHE A 82 9.75 2.31 0.95
N ASN A 83 10.65 2.74 0.06
CA ASN A 83 10.30 3.42 -1.18
C ASN A 83 9.43 2.52 -2.08
N GLN A 84 9.83 1.27 -2.28
CA GLN A 84 9.05 0.26 -3.00
C GLN A 84 7.59 0.18 -2.52
N VAL A 85 7.38 0.13 -1.20
CA VAL A 85 6.05 -0.05 -0.61
C VAL A 85 5.25 1.25 -0.61
N PHE A 86 5.83 2.35 -0.12
CA PHE A 86 5.10 3.58 0.18
C PHE A 86 5.19 4.63 -0.94
N ARG A 87 6.37 4.83 -1.54
CA ARG A 87 6.56 5.76 -2.67
C ARG A 87 5.92 5.17 -3.93
N ASP A 88 6.26 3.92 -4.25
CA ASP A 88 5.95 3.34 -5.57
C ASP A 88 4.69 2.46 -5.51
N GLY A 89 4.46 1.76 -4.40
CA GLY A 89 3.38 0.77 -4.31
C GLY A 89 3.62 -0.46 -5.18
N PHE A 90 4.88 -0.68 -5.55
CA PHE A 90 5.38 -1.83 -6.29
C PHE A 90 6.63 -2.32 -5.58
N PHE A 91 6.58 -3.53 -5.04
CA PHE A 91 7.62 -4.03 -4.14
C PHE A 91 8.05 -5.44 -4.49
N HIS A 92 9.30 -5.74 -4.19
CA HIS A 92 9.84 -7.08 -4.31
C HIS A 92 9.30 -7.94 -3.16
N ALA A 93 8.43 -8.91 -3.46
CA ALA A 93 7.73 -9.70 -2.45
C ALA A 93 8.55 -10.90 -1.94
N ASP A 94 9.67 -11.24 -2.58
CA ASP A 94 10.56 -12.33 -2.14
C ASP A 94 12.04 -11.94 -2.06
N LEU A 95 12.40 -10.98 -1.19
CA LEU A 95 13.79 -10.53 -0.94
C LEU A 95 14.65 -11.59 -0.24
N HIS A 96 14.74 -12.79 -0.81
CA HIS A 96 15.56 -13.86 -0.28
C HIS A 96 17.05 -13.48 -0.38
N PRO A 97 17.88 -13.70 0.67
CA PRO A 97 19.29 -13.31 0.64
C PRO A 97 20.12 -13.93 -0.50
N GLY A 98 19.64 -15.00 -1.14
CA GLY A 98 20.28 -15.56 -2.33
C GLY A 98 20.17 -14.68 -3.59
N ASN A 99 19.21 -13.76 -3.61
CA ASN A 99 18.93 -12.89 -4.76
C ASN A 99 19.44 -11.46 -4.53
N LEU A 100 20.10 -11.21 -3.39
CA LEU A 100 20.55 -9.89 -2.97
C LEU A 100 22.06 -9.81 -2.82
N PHE A 101 22.61 -8.74 -3.37
CA PHE A 101 24.03 -8.44 -3.37
C PHE A 101 24.26 -7.05 -2.78
N VAL A 102 25.34 -6.90 -2.04
CA VAL A 102 25.85 -5.62 -1.56
C VAL A 102 26.87 -5.14 -2.57
N MET A 103 26.53 -4.04 -3.23
CA MET A 103 27.35 -3.37 -4.22
C MET A 103 28.31 -2.40 -3.53
N ASP A 104 29.25 -1.84 -4.30
CA ASP A 104 30.12 -0.76 -3.82
C ASP A 104 29.30 0.39 -3.23
N GLY A 105 29.81 1.01 -2.15
CA GLY A 105 29.10 2.07 -1.42
C GLY A 105 27.92 1.59 -0.56
N GLY A 106 27.64 0.28 -0.52
CA GLY A 106 26.60 -0.31 0.33
C GLY A 106 25.20 -0.28 -0.29
N ALA A 107 25.08 -0.08 -1.60
CA ALA A 107 23.82 -0.22 -2.32
C ALA A 107 23.38 -1.70 -2.42
N ILE A 108 22.08 -1.94 -2.58
CA ILE A 108 21.53 -3.29 -2.64
C ILE A 108 21.19 -3.65 -4.08
N GLY A 109 21.91 -4.61 -4.67
CA GLY A 109 21.59 -5.19 -5.97
C GLY A 109 20.61 -6.36 -5.85
N ALA A 110 19.59 -6.42 -6.71
CA ALA A 110 18.66 -7.55 -6.80
C ALA A 110 18.69 -8.18 -8.20
N VAL A 111 18.59 -9.51 -8.28
CA VAL A 111 18.70 -10.26 -9.55
C VAL A 111 17.49 -11.13 -9.90
N ASP A 112 16.55 -11.28 -8.97
CA ASP A 112 15.30 -12.02 -9.15
C ASP A 112 14.18 -11.00 -9.05
N PHE A 113 13.17 -11.09 -9.91
CA PHE A 113 11.99 -10.24 -9.88
C PHE A 113 10.71 -11.06 -10.13
N GLY A 114 10.78 -12.38 -9.90
CA GLY A 114 9.70 -13.30 -10.21
C GLY A 114 8.46 -13.13 -9.34
N ILE A 115 8.63 -12.60 -8.11
CA ILE A 115 7.53 -12.37 -7.17
C ILE A 115 7.50 -10.89 -6.77
N MET A 116 6.61 -10.14 -7.42
CA MET A 116 6.36 -8.74 -7.12
C MET A 116 4.96 -8.53 -6.53
N GLY A 117 4.87 -7.61 -5.59
CA GLY A 117 3.61 -7.20 -4.98
C GLY A 117 3.21 -5.78 -5.38
N ARG A 118 1.90 -5.52 -5.32
CA ARG A 118 1.35 -4.17 -5.51
C ARG A 118 0.49 -3.74 -4.34
N VAL A 119 0.58 -2.47 -4.01
CA VAL A 119 -0.24 -1.82 -2.98
C VAL A 119 -0.80 -0.52 -3.56
N ASP A 120 -2.12 -0.43 -3.66
CA ASP A 120 -2.78 0.75 -4.19
C ASP A 120 -2.62 1.96 -3.26
N LYS A 121 -2.84 3.17 -3.79
CA LYS A 121 -2.69 4.44 -3.06
C LYS A 121 -3.50 4.49 -1.76
N LYS A 122 -4.73 3.95 -1.74
CA LYS A 122 -5.58 3.96 -0.54
C LYS A 122 -5.01 3.03 0.53
N THR A 123 -4.61 1.82 0.13
CA THR A 123 -3.99 0.87 1.06
C THR A 123 -2.66 1.41 1.61
N ARG A 124 -1.83 2.05 0.78
CA ARG A 124 -0.59 2.70 1.24
C ARG A 124 -0.84 3.78 2.31
N ARG A 125 -1.89 4.60 2.14
CA ARG A 125 -2.30 5.59 3.14
C ARG A 125 -2.74 4.95 4.44
N ASN A 126 -3.59 3.93 4.38
CA ASN A 126 -4.01 3.20 5.57
C ASN A 126 -2.81 2.56 6.29
N LEU A 127 -1.88 1.94 5.55
CA LEU A 127 -0.66 1.38 6.14
C LEU A 127 0.22 2.46 6.79
N GLY A 128 0.37 3.62 6.13
CA GLY A 128 1.17 4.73 6.63
C GLY A 128 0.58 5.34 7.91
N GLU A 129 -0.73 5.59 7.92
CA GLU A 129 -1.45 6.10 9.09
C GLU A 129 -1.42 5.12 10.26
N MET A 130 -1.64 3.84 9.98
CA MET A 130 -1.52 2.78 10.97
C MET A 130 -0.11 2.73 11.58
N LEU A 131 0.92 2.72 10.73
CA LEU A 131 2.30 2.64 11.18
C LEU A 131 2.72 3.88 11.97
N LEU A 132 2.30 5.08 11.53
CA LEU A 132 2.50 6.31 12.28
C LEU A 132 1.84 6.24 13.66
N GLY A 133 0.60 5.74 13.75
CA GLY A 133 -0.09 5.56 15.03
C GLY A 133 0.66 4.63 15.99
N PHE A 134 1.24 3.55 15.49
CA PHE A 134 2.12 2.70 16.31
C PHE A 134 3.39 3.43 16.77
N LEU A 135 4.06 4.15 15.86
CA LEU A 135 5.31 4.87 16.12
C LEU A 135 5.14 6.07 17.08
N THR A 136 3.96 6.68 17.13
CA THR A 136 3.64 7.79 18.04
C THR A 136 2.91 7.34 19.30
N ARG A 137 2.71 6.02 19.47
CA ARG A 137 1.88 5.42 20.53
C ARG A 137 0.41 5.87 20.51
N ASP A 138 -0.07 6.41 19.40
CA ASP A 138 -1.49 6.63 19.15
C ASP A 138 -2.17 5.32 18.68
N TYR A 139 -2.28 4.39 19.61
CA TYR A 139 -2.89 3.08 19.36
C TYR A 139 -4.37 3.18 19.01
N ARG A 140 -5.05 4.25 19.43
CA ARG A 140 -6.46 4.47 19.06
C ARG A 140 -6.56 4.82 17.59
N ARG A 141 -5.73 5.74 17.07
CA ARG A 141 -5.72 6.02 15.63
C ARG A 141 -5.31 4.79 14.83
N ALA A 142 -4.29 4.06 15.27
CA ALA A 142 -3.91 2.81 14.63
C ALA A 142 -5.09 1.83 14.56
N ALA A 143 -5.85 1.68 15.65
CA ALA A 143 -7.06 0.86 15.68
C ALA A 143 -8.12 1.36 14.71
N GLU A 144 -8.52 2.64 14.76
CA GLU A 144 -9.53 3.23 13.88
C GLU A 144 -9.23 2.99 12.40
N VAL A 145 -7.97 3.15 11.99
CA VAL A 145 -7.53 2.92 10.60
C VAL A 145 -7.78 1.48 10.16
N HIS A 146 -7.64 0.48 11.04
CA HIS A 146 -7.97 -0.92 10.69
C HIS A 146 -9.45 -1.11 10.36
N PHE A 147 -10.34 -0.40 11.06
CA PHE A 147 -11.79 -0.43 10.78
C PHE A 147 -12.14 0.40 9.54
N GLU A 148 -11.50 1.56 9.34
CA GLU A 148 -11.67 2.40 8.15
C GLU A 148 -11.22 1.67 6.87
N ALA A 149 -10.12 0.91 6.97
CA ALA A 149 -9.60 0.07 5.91
C ALA A 149 -10.44 -1.18 5.64
N GLY A 150 -11.35 -1.55 6.54
CA GLY A 150 -12.18 -2.75 6.45
C GLY A 150 -11.43 -4.05 6.80
N TRP A 151 -10.23 -3.96 7.40
CA TRP A 151 -9.47 -5.16 7.82
C TRP A 151 -10.06 -5.80 9.06
N VAL A 152 -10.70 -5.01 9.92
CA VAL A 152 -11.45 -5.48 11.09
C VAL A 152 -12.94 -5.25 10.83
N PRO A 153 -13.79 -6.28 11.03
CA PRO A 153 -15.24 -6.16 10.93
C PRO A 153 -15.82 -5.07 11.85
N ARG A 154 -16.80 -4.31 11.34
CA ARG A 154 -17.40 -3.15 12.04
C ARG A 154 -18.18 -3.50 13.31
N ASP A 155 -18.51 -4.77 13.51
CA ASP A 155 -19.19 -5.28 14.71
C ASP A 155 -18.23 -5.49 15.90
N LYS A 156 -16.92 -5.38 15.69
CA LYS A 156 -15.91 -5.48 16.75
C LYS A 156 -15.72 -4.15 17.49
N SER A 157 -15.26 -4.22 18.74
CA SER A 157 -14.99 -3.04 19.56
C SER A 157 -13.64 -2.40 19.23
N VAL A 158 -13.67 -1.13 18.83
CA VAL A 158 -12.47 -0.31 18.59
C VAL A 158 -11.64 -0.18 19.88
N ASP A 159 -12.27 -0.03 21.04
CA ASP A 159 -11.56 0.11 22.32
C ASP A 159 -10.84 -1.18 22.71
N ALA A 160 -11.48 -2.34 22.51
CA ALA A 160 -10.84 -3.63 22.74
C ALA A 160 -9.66 -3.85 21.77
N PHE A 161 -9.84 -3.48 20.50
CA PHE A 161 -8.78 -3.58 19.50
C PHE A 161 -7.60 -2.64 19.81
N THR A 162 -7.89 -1.42 20.28
CA THR A 162 -6.87 -0.47 20.75
C THR A 162 -5.97 -1.08 21.84
N GLN A 163 -6.55 -1.80 22.81
CA GLN A 163 -5.77 -2.49 23.84
C GLN A 163 -4.93 -3.63 23.26
N ALA A 164 -5.48 -4.39 22.29
CA ALA A 164 -4.74 -5.42 21.60
C ALA A 164 -3.52 -4.83 20.85
N CYS A 165 -3.70 -3.74 20.10
CA CYS A 165 -2.64 -3.00 19.42
C CYS A 165 -1.53 -2.56 20.40
N ARG A 166 -1.92 -1.97 21.54
CA ARG A 166 -0.96 -1.59 22.60
C ARG A 166 -0.19 -2.79 23.14
N SER A 167 -0.86 -3.92 23.37
CA SER A 167 -0.22 -5.13 23.92
C SER A 167 0.83 -5.75 22.99
N ILE A 168 0.70 -5.52 21.69
CA ILE A 168 1.65 -5.95 20.65
C ILE A 168 2.82 -4.96 20.56
N ALA A 169 2.54 -3.66 20.56
CA ALA A 169 3.54 -2.64 20.23
C ALA A 169 4.47 -2.26 21.39
N GLU A 170 3.98 -2.11 22.62
CA GLU A 170 4.79 -1.67 23.77
C GLU A 170 5.99 -2.59 24.09
N PRO A 171 5.90 -3.93 23.94
CA PRO A 171 7.06 -4.80 24.13
C PRO A 171 8.17 -4.65 23.07
N ILE A 172 7.87 -4.00 21.94
CA ILE A 172 8.74 -3.91 20.76
C ILE A 172 9.35 -2.52 20.62
N LEU A 173 8.54 -1.48 20.83
CA LEU A 173 8.95 -0.10 20.65
C LEU A 173 10.11 0.24 21.60
N ASP A 174 11.10 0.96 21.05
CA ASP A 174 12.29 1.45 21.76
C ASP A 174 13.20 0.36 22.38
N LYS A 175 13.01 -0.92 22.02
CA LYS A 175 13.88 -2.02 22.47
C LYS A 175 14.92 -2.41 21.42
N PRO A 176 16.13 -2.81 21.83
CA PRO A 176 17.07 -3.50 20.94
C PRO A 176 16.46 -4.80 20.40
N GLN A 177 16.76 -5.14 19.14
CA GLN A 177 16.16 -6.30 18.47
C GLN A 177 16.39 -7.63 19.21
N HIS A 178 17.55 -7.79 19.85
CA HIS A 178 17.90 -9.02 20.58
C HIS A 178 17.07 -9.25 21.85
N GLU A 179 16.34 -8.24 22.33
CA GLU A 179 15.41 -8.35 23.47
C GLU A 179 13.98 -8.73 23.06
N ILE A 180 13.68 -8.74 21.76
CA ILE A 180 12.34 -9.00 21.24
C ILE A 180 12.16 -10.50 20.99
N SER A 181 11.14 -11.10 21.63
CA SER A 181 10.76 -12.49 21.36
C SER A 181 9.86 -12.57 20.13
N ILE A 182 10.44 -12.95 18.98
CA ILE A 182 9.72 -13.15 17.72
C ILE A 182 8.59 -14.19 17.87
N GLY A 183 8.86 -15.30 18.56
CA GLY A 183 7.85 -16.35 18.77
C GLY A 183 6.63 -15.86 19.57
N ARG A 184 6.87 -15.05 20.62
CA ARG A 184 5.78 -14.44 21.40
C ARG A 184 5.01 -13.41 20.57
N LEU A 185 5.72 -12.58 19.81
CA LEU A 185 5.12 -11.58 18.93
C LEU A 185 4.21 -12.23 17.89
N LEU A 186 4.69 -13.25 17.18
CA LEU A 186 3.90 -13.99 16.20
C LEU A 186 2.66 -14.63 16.83
N GLY A 187 2.82 -15.24 18.02
CA GLY A 187 1.69 -15.79 18.76
C GLY A 187 0.61 -14.74 19.09
N GLN A 188 1.02 -13.55 19.55
CA GLN A 188 0.11 -12.45 19.84
C GLN A 188 -0.59 -11.93 18.56
N LEU A 189 0.13 -11.81 17.45
CA LEU A 189 -0.44 -11.38 16.18
C LEU A 189 -1.51 -12.36 15.67
N PHE A 190 -1.25 -13.67 15.72
CA PHE A 190 -2.23 -14.69 15.34
C PHE A 190 -3.46 -14.65 16.24
N GLN A 191 -3.26 -14.56 17.56
CA GLN A 191 -4.36 -14.48 18.52
C GLN A 191 -5.24 -13.27 18.28
N VAL A 192 -4.66 -12.09 18.00
CA VAL A 192 -5.42 -10.86 17.71
C VAL A 192 -6.16 -11.00 16.37
N THR A 193 -5.50 -11.51 15.34
CA THR A 193 -6.11 -11.76 14.02
C THR A 193 -7.36 -12.62 14.15
N GLU A 194 -7.27 -13.72 14.92
CA GLU A 194 -8.40 -14.62 15.18
C GLU A 194 -9.49 -13.97 16.03
N THR A 195 -9.13 -13.34 17.15
CA THR A 195 -10.08 -12.71 18.09
C THR A 195 -10.94 -11.64 17.41
N PHE A 196 -10.31 -10.85 16.54
CA PHE A 196 -10.97 -9.76 15.83
C PHE A 196 -11.49 -10.16 14.44
N ALA A 197 -11.39 -11.45 14.06
CA ALA A 197 -11.86 -11.98 12.78
C ALA A 197 -11.36 -11.14 11.59
N MET A 198 -10.07 -10.83 11.58
CA MET A 198 -9.49 -9.98 10.55
C MET A 198 -9.56 -10.65 9.17
N GLU A 199 -9.94 -9.88 8.16
CA GLU A 199 -9.94 -10.37 6.78
C GLU A 199 -8.50 -10.57 6.28
N THR A 200 -8.26 -11.72 5.65
CA THR A 200 -6.94 -12.02 5.09
C THR A 200 -6.73 -11.22 3.81
N GLN A 201 -5.68 -10.41 3.78
CA GLN A 201 -5.24 -9.65 2.62
C GLN A 201 -3.96 -10.30 2.05
N PRO A 202 -4.03 -11.06 0.93
CA PRO A 202 -2.88 -11.80 0.40
C PRO A 202 -1.64 -10.92 0.16
N GLN A 203 -1.83 -9.71 -0.34
CA GLN A 203 -0.77 -8.73 -0.58
C GLN A 203 -0.09 -8.27 0.72
N LEU A 204 -0.82 -8.22 1.84
CA LEU A 204 -0.23 -7.88 3.15
C LEU A 204 0.52 -9.08 3.75
N LEU A 205 0.09 -10.31 3.48
CA LEU A 205 0.84 -11.52 3.87
C LEU A 205 2.19 -11.60 3.15
N LEU A 206 2.21 -11.28 1.85
CA LEU A 206 3.46 -11.18 1.09
C LEU A 206 4.39 -10.13 1.70
N LEU A 207 3.87 -8.93 1.98
CA LEU A 207 4.62 -7.87 2.62
C LEU A 207 5.20 -8.31 3.99
N GLN A 208 4.40 -9.01 4.81
CA GLN A 208 4.84 -9.56 6.09
C GLN A 208 5.97 -10.59 5.92
N LYS A 209 5.84 -11.51 4.96
CA LYS A 209 6.91 -12.48 4.63
C LYS A 209 8.20 -11.74 4.26
N THR A 210 8.11 -10.72 3.40
CA THR A 210 9.27 -9.93 2.98
C THR A 210 9.93 -9.23 4.17
N MET A 211 9.15 -8.59 5.05
CA MET A 211 9.66 -7.94 6.25
C MET A 211 10.38 -8.92 7.18
N LEU A 212 9.85 -10.14 7.37
CA LEU A 212 10.50 -11.18 8.20
C LEU A 212 11.84 -11.64 7.61
N THR A 213 11.90 -11.83 6.29
CA THR A 213 13.14 -12.18 5.61
C THR A 213 14.17 -11.06 5.74
N ALA A 214 13.75 -9.81 5.51
CA ALA A 214 14.60 -8.64 5.65
C ALA A 214 15.15 -8.51 7.07
N GLU A 215 14.31 -8.70 8.10
CA GLU A 215 14.75 -8.70 9.51
C GLU A 215 15.80 -9.79 9.78
N GLY A 216 15.58 -11.00 9.26
CA GLY A 216 16.53 -12.11 9.42
C GLY A 216 17.90 -11.83 8.80
N VAL A 217 17.93 -11.12 7.67
CA VAL A 217 19.17 -10.68 7.00
C VAL A 217 19.83 -9.52 7.77
N SER A 218 19.05 -8.50 8.14
CA SER A 218 19.53 -7.37 8.95
C SER A 218 20.15 -7.81 10.27
N ARG A 219 19.56 -8.83 10.93
CA ARG A 219 20.09 -9.39 12.19
C ARG A 219 21.49 -9.99 12.03
N LYS A 220 21.81 -10.56 10.87
CA LYS A 220 23.14 -11.12 10.59
C LYS A 220 24.14 -10.02 10.25
N LEU A 221 23.71 -9.02 9.47
CA LEU A 221 24.55 -7.91 9.03
C LEU A 221 24.88 -6.93 10.16
N TYR A 222 23.86 -6.45 10.88
CA TYR A 222 24.00 -5.46 11.93
C TYR A 222 23.01 -5.76 13.08
N PRO A 223 23.43 -6.56 14.09
CA PRO A 223 22.55 -7.06 15.16
C PRO A 223 21.87 -6.01 16.03
N ASP A 224 22.46 -4.81 16.12
CA ASP A 224 21.95 -3.70 16.94
C ASP A 224 20.93 -2.84 16.20
N THR A 225 20.59 -3.18 14.95
CA THR A 225 19.56 -2.48 14.17
C THR A 225 18.20 -2.59 14.84
N ASN A 226 17.52 -1.46 15.01
CA ASN A 226 16.08 -1.43 15.26
C ASN A 226 15.34 -0.93 14.01
N MET A 227 14.63 -1.83 13.33
CA MET A 227 13.88 -1.51 12.09
C MET A 227 12.76 -0.49 12.33
N TRP A 228 12.17 -0.43 13.52
CA TRP A 228 11.16 0.57 13.88
C TRP A 228 11.75 1.97 13.95
N VAL A 229 12.97 2.09 14.50
CA VAL A 229 13.69 3.37 14.57
C VAL A 229 14.08 3.83 13.16
N LEU A 230 14.51 2.90 12.28
CA LEU A 230 14.82 3.22 10.88
C LEU A 230 13.58 3.64 10.07
N ALA A 231 12.45 2.98 10.29
CA ALA A 231 11.20 3.29 9.57
C ALA A 231 10.56 4.61 10.00
N ARG A 232 10.80 5.07 11.25
CA ARG A 232 10.16 6.26 11.83
C ARG A 232 10.33 7.53 11.00
N PRO A 233 11.55 8.00 10.68
CA PRO A 233 11.72 9.21 9.87
C PRO A 233 11.13 9.06 8.47
N LEU A 234 11.26 7.87 7.86
CA LEU A 234 10.74 7.59 6.53
C LEU A 234 9.21 7.72 6.47
N ILE A 235 8.51 7.17 7.46
CA ILE A 235 7.05 7.31 7.58
C ILE A 235 6.65 8.75 7.84
N GLU A 236 7.30 9.44 8.77
CA GLU A 236 6.93 10.82 9.09
C GLU A 236 7.07 11.75 7.86
N ASP A 237 8.14 11.59 7.09
CA ASP A 237 8.37 12.36 5.87
C ASP A 237 7.36 12.00 4.77
N TRP A 238 7.10 10.70 4.57
CA TRP A 238 6.10 10.26 3.61
C TRP A 238 4.69 10.76 3.97
N MET A 239 4.33 10.70 5.25
CA MET A 239 3.05 11.20 5.76
C MET A 239 2.89 12.70 5.56
N ARG A 240 3.95 13.49 5.83
CA ARG A 240 3.96 14.94 5.54
C ARG A 240 3.72 15.21 4.06
N ALA A 241 4.39 14.47 3.17
CA ALA A 241 4.27 14.65 1.73
C ALA A 241 2.92 14.17 1.15
N ASN A 242 2.32 13.11 1.71
CA ASN A 242 1.17 12.43 1.09
C ASN A 242 -0.18 12.66 1.79
N LEU A 243 -0.17 13.15 3.04
CA LEU A 243 -1.36 13.45 3.83
C LEU A 243 -1.36 14.87 4.41
N GLY A 244 -0.33 15.67 4.07
CA GLY A 244 -0.28 17.09 4.37
C GLY A 244 -1.41 17.90 3.70
N PRO A 245 -1.61 19.16 4.12
CA PRO A 245 -2.63 20.05 3.57
C PRO A 245 -2.55 20.15 2.04
N GLU A 246 -1.34 20.19 1.48
CA GLU A 246 -1.07 20.28 0.05
C GLU A 246 -1.57 19.06 -0.71
N ALA A 247 -1.34 17.86 -0.17
CA ALA A 247 -1.81 16.61 -0.78
C ALA A 247 -3.35 16.50 -0.76
N LYS A 248 -4.00 16.98 0.31
CA LYS A 248 -5.47 17.03 0.40
C LYS A 248 -6.07 17.99 -0.62
N ILE A 249 -5.43 19.13 -0.85
CA ILE A 249 -5.86 20.10 -1.88
C ILE A 249 -5.73 19.46 -3.26
N MET A 250 -4.60 18.81 -3.56
CA MET A 250 -4.38 18.15 -4.85
C MET A 250 -5.38 17.02 -5.11
N ASP A 251 -5.62 16.16 -4.13
CA ASP A 251 -6.63 15.10 -4.24
C ASP A 251 -8.04 15.67 -4.44
N THR A 252 -8.39 16.76 -3.75
CA THR A 252 -9.68 17.43 -3.93
C THR A 252 -9.82 17.98 -5.34
N PHE A 253 -8.75 18.57 -5.89
CA PHE A 253 -8.74 19.08 -7.25
C PHE A 253 -8.88 17.96 -8.29
N GLN A 254 -8.16 16.85 -8.12
CA GLN A 254 -8.31 15.66 -8.96
C GLN A 254 -9.72 15.08 -8.89
N GLY A 255 -10.29 14.97 -7.69
CA GLY A 255 -11.67 14.51 -7.52
C GLY A 255 -12.70 15.43 -8.17
N LEU A 256 -12.48 16.75 -8.13
CA LEU A 256 -13.31 17.72 -8.84
C LEU A 256 -13.17 17.61 -10.36
N ALA A 257 -11.95 17.40 -10.87
CA ALA A 257 -11.70 17.19 -12.30
C ALA A 257 -12.38 15.90 -12.80
N GLU A 258 -12.22 14.79 -12.09
CA GLU A 258 -12.90 13.53 -12.41
C GLU A 258 -14.43 13.67 -12.35
N ALA A 259 -14.95 14.40 -11.36
CA ALA A 259 -16.39 14.68 -11.27
C ALA A 259 -16.88 15.54 -12.45
N ALA A 260 -16.10 16.54 -12.86
CA ALA A 260 -16.39 17.38 -14.01
C ALA A 260 -16.38 16.59 -15.34
N GLU A 261 -15.43 15.66 -15.51
CA GLU A 261 -15.38 14.76 -16.68
C GLU A 261 -16.57 13.78 -16.72
N ARG A 262 -17.10 13.39 -15.56
CA ARG A 262 -18.29 12.52 -15.46
C ARG A 262 -19.60 13.29 -15.61
N LEU A 263 -19.60 14.61 -15.42
CA LEU A 263 -20.79 15.45 -15.45
C LEU A 263 -21.59 15.32 -16.76
N PRO A 264 -20.98 15.33 -17.96
CA PRO A 264 -21.71 15.17 -19.21
C PRO A 264 -22.46 13.83 -19.30
N ARG A 265 -21.84 12.73 -18.85
CA ARG A 265 -22.47 11.40 -18.87
C ARG A 265 -23.65 11.32 -17.92
N VAL A 266 -23.52 11.85 -16.70
CA VAL A 266 -24.62 11.89 -15.74
C VAL A 266 -25.79 12.73 -16.26
N MET A 267 -25.50 13.85 -16.93
CA MET A 267 -26.53 14.70 -17.55
C MET A 267 -27.23 13.98 -18.72
N GLU A 268 -26.49 13.26 -19.55
CA GLU A 268 -27.05 12.44 -20.64
C GLU A 268 -27.93 11.30 -20.11
N ASP A 269 -27.47 10.58 -19.09
CA ASP A 269 -28.25 9.52 -18.43
C ASP A 269 -29.53 10.06 -17.76
N LEU A 270 -29.45 11.25 -17.16
CA LEU A 270 -30.61 11.95 -16.60
C LEU A 270 -31.60 12.39 -17.67
N GLU A 271 -31.12 12.91 -18.81
CA GLU A 271 -31.98 13.28 -19.93
C GLU A 271 -32.67 12.06 -20.53
N ILE A 272 -31.94 10.95 -20.71
CA ILE A 272 -32.49 9.68 -21.18
C ILE A 272 -33.55 9.16 -20.19
N GLY A 273 -33.27 9.20 -18.88
CA GLY A 273 -34.21 8.81 -17.83
C GLY A 273 -35.47 9.68 -17.83
N ALA A 274 -35.30 11.01 -17.94
CA ALA A 274 -36.40 11.97 -17.98
C ALA A 274 -37.27 11.81 -19.24
N ARG A 275 -36.67 11.55 -20.40
CA ARG A 275 -37.42 11.24 -21.64
C ARG A 275 -38.21 9.94 -21.52
N ARG A 276 -37.62 8.89 -20.95
CA ARG A 276 -38.34 7.61 -20.72
C ARG A 276 -39.49 7.76 -19.71
N LEU A 277 -39.35 8.64 -18.71
CA LEU A 277 -40.42 9.01 -17.79
C LEU A 277 -41.54 9.76 -18.52
N ALA A 278 -41.20 10.76 -19.33
CA ALA A 278 -42.16 11.56 -20.09
C ALA A 278 -42.93 10.74 -21.14
N GLU A 279 -42.30 9.72 -21.73
CA GLU A 279 -42.93 8.80 -22.69
C GLU A 279 -43.73 7.66 -22.03
N GLY A 280 -43.78 7.59 -20.69
CA GLY A 280 -44.50 6.53 -19.97
C GLY A 280 -43.88 5.14 -20.15
N ARG A 281 -42.59 5.06 -20.50
CA ARG A 281 -41.87 3.81 -20.81
C ARG A 281 -41.00 3.29 -19.66
N LEU A 282 -41.10 3.87 -18.47
CA LEU A 282 -40.44 3.30 -17.30
C LEU A 282 -41.19 2.05 -16.82
N THR A 283 -40.62 0.89 -17.08
CA THR A 283 -40.92 -0.32 -16.32
C THR A 283 -40.21 -0.20 -14.97
N LEU A 284 -40.88 0.40 -13.98
CA LEU A 284 -40.40 0.37 -12.60
C LEU A 284 -40.54 -1.05 -12.08
N ASP A 285 -39.49 -1.56 -11.45
CA ASP A 285 -39.52 -2.86 -10.79
C ASP A 285 -40.59 -2.85 -9.67
N PRO A 286 -41.44 -3.90 -9.56
CA PRO A 286 -42.51 -3.96 -8.57
C PRO A 286 -42.05 -3.76 -7.11
N GLU A 287 -40.79 -4.10 -6.77
CA GLU A 287 -40.25 -3.84 -5.43
C GLU A 287 -39.99 -2.36 -5.17
N THR A 288 -39.59 -1.61 -6.21
CA THR A 288 -39.35 -0.15 -6.09
C THR A 288 -40.66 0.60 -5.83
N VAL A 289 -41.76 0.15 -6.45
CA VAL A 289 -43.10 0.71 -6.24
C VAL A 289 -43.64 0.39 -4.84
N ARG A 290 -43.31 -0.78 -4.28
CA ARG A 290 -43.67 -1.13 -2.89
C ARG A 290 -42.92 -0.27 -1.87
N LEU A 291 -41.62 -0.08 -2.05
CA LEU A 291 -40.80 0.73 -1.14
C LEU A 291 -41.22 2.21 -1.11
N LEU A 292 -41.67 2.76 -2.25
CA LEU A 292 -42.18 4.14 -2.31
C LEU A 292 -43.58 4.28 -1.69
N ARG A 293 -44.39 3.22 -1.73
CA ARG A 293 -45.74 3.19 -1.17
C ARG A 293 -45.75 2.97 0.35
N ASP A 294 -44.79 2.20 0.87
CA ASP A 294 -44.68 1.90 2.31
C ASP A 294 -43.82 2.94 3.07
N GLY A 295 -43.26 3.93 2.36
CA GLY A 295 -42.40 4.98 2.90
C GLY A 295 -43.11 6.26 3.37
N GLU A 296 -44.42 6.23 3.63
CA GLU A 296 -45.12 7.32 4.33
C GLU A 296 -44.90 7.19 5.85
N ASP A 297 -43.76 7.66 6.35
CA ASP A 297 -43.72 8.46 7.59
C ASP A 297 -42.32 9.04 7.90
N LYS A 298 -42.29 10.39 7.99
CA LYS A 298 -41.21 11.34 8.36
C LYS A 298 -40.32 11.89 7.23
N PRO A 299 -40.51 13.16 6.82
CA PRO A 299 -39.55 13.86 6.01
C PRO A 299 -38.41 14.35 6.91
N ARG A 300 -37.30 13.62 6.96
CA ARG A 300 -36.00 14.26 7.15
C ARG A 300 -35.48 14.57 5.76
N THR A 301 -35.84 15.72 5.20
CA THR A 301 -35.10 16.25 4.06
C THR A 301 -33.65 16.39 4.50
N PRO A 302 -32.70 15.58 3.99
CA PRO A 302 -31.30 15.74 4.38
C PRO A 302 -30.86 17.13 3.92
N VAL A 303 -30.18 17.86 4.80
CA VAL A 303 -29.59 19.18 4.52
C VAL A 303 -28.80 19.16 3.19
N LEU A 304 -28.26 18.00 2.82
CA LEU A 304 -27.62 17.72 1.54
C LEU A 304 -28.48 18.06 0.30
N LEU A 305 -29.79 17.77 0.32
CA LEU A 305 -30.70 18.08 -0.80
C LEU A 305 -30.87 19.59 -0.97
N TRP A 306 -30.95 20.34 0.13
CA TRP A 306 -30.99 21.81 0.09
C TRP A 306 -29.65 22.42 -0.34
N ILE A 307 -28.53 21.80 0.03
CA ILE A 307 -27.19 22.20 -0.45
C ILE A 307 -27.08 21.98 -1.96
N ILE A 308 -27.54 20.84 -2.48
CA ILE A 308 -27.54 20.54 -3.92
C ILE A 308 -28.43 21.53 -4.68
N VAL A 309 -29.64 21.81 -4.17
CA VAL A 309 -30.54 22.81 -4.77
C VAL A 309 -29.93 24.21 -4.75
N ALA A 310 -29.25 24.61 -3.67
CA ALA A 310 -28.59 25.91 -3.59
C ALA A 310 -27.41 26.04 -4.58
N ILE A 311 -26.61 24.97 -4.73
CA ILE A 311 -25.51 24.94 -5.71
C ILE A 311 -26.05 25.03 -7.14
N LEU A 312 -27.11 24.28 -7.45
CA LEU A 312 -27.76 24.33 -8.77
C LEU A 312 -28.38 25.70 -9.06
N ALA A 313 -28.95 26.36 -8.05
CA ALA A 313 -29.50 27.71 -8.20
C ALA A 313 -28.40 28.76 -8.48
N VAL A 314 -27.23 28.64 -7.84
CA VAL A 314 -26.08 29.53 -8.08
C VAL A 314 -25.48 29.31 -9.48
N ILE A 315 -25.38 28.06 -9.93
CA ILE A 315 -24.91 27.74 -11.28
C ILE A 315 -25.90 28.27 -12.35
N PHE A 316 -27.20 28.16 -12.08
CA PHE A 316 -28.23 28.66 -12.98
C PHE A 316 -28.24 30.19 -13.06
N THR A 317 -28.08 30.90 -11.94
CA THR A 317 -28.00 32.37 -11.96
C THR A 317 -26.70 32.89 -12.58
N TYR A 318 -25.57 32.19 -12.41
CA TYR A 318 -24.31 32.55 -13.07
C TYR A 318 -24.39 32.43 -14.60
N ASN A 319 -25.06 31.39 -15.11
CA ASN A 319 -25.29 31.22 -16.55
C ASN A 319 -26.35 32.16 -17.14
N LEU A 320 -27.19 32.81 -16.31
CA LEU A 320 -28.16 33.80 -16.77
C LEU A 320 -27.59 35.23 -16.81
N MET A 321 -26.44 35.46 -16.14
CA MET A 321 -25.81 36.77 -16.00
C MET A 321 -24.58 36.99 -16.92
N ASN A 322 -24.13 35.94 -17.62
CA ASN A 322 -23.12 35.98 -18.69
C ASN A 322 -23.76 35.62 -20.02
#